data_AF-A0A914D005-F1
#
_entry.id   AF-A0A914D005-F1
#
_cell.length_a   1.000
_cell.length_b   1.000
_cell.length_c   1.000
_cell.angle_alpha   90.00
_cell.angle_beta   90.00
_cell.angle_gamma   90.00
#
_symmetry.space_group_name_H-M   'P 1'
#
loop_
_entity.id
_entity.type
_entity.pdbx_description
1 polymer ?
#
loop_
_entity_poly.entity_id
_entity_poly.type
_entity_poly.pdbx_seq_one_letter_code
_entity_poly.pdbx_strand_id
1 'polypeptide(L)'
;MPATEQAAAEVFDEIDFTYFIEGNFDATAYELQKMLGDEFELDEIERERFKLKRQLQVVSKKVTALITKNSAAFAKQVQQYAIVQEEAGKMVELISGIREGLSKSQSECRTALSIVANDRKRKMLRQLKSTLFKLKTLYETEFRLKELIQEGDFPGAIQLCVEAKNAARVYENYSCIRDLTANLCRTLESMESHIDDALAGLTVVFDINRYSLVYSAYLMLDKVE
;
A
#
# COMPACT_ATOMS: atom_id res chain seq x y z
N MET A 1 2.73 -70.71 33.24
CA MET A 1 2.89 -70.68 34.71
C MET A 1 2.06 -69.51 35.24
N PRO A 2 0.84 -69.72 35.76
CA PRO A 2 -0.09 -68.64 36.10
C PRO A 2 -0.17 -68.31 37.61
N ALA A 3 0.41 -69.13 38.49
CA ALA A 3 0.26 -68.99 39.95
C ALA A 3 0.97 -67.76 40.55
N THR A 4 1.97 -67.18 39.86
CA THR A 4 2.75 -66.04 40.38
C THR A 4 2.12 -64.67 40.09
N GLU A 5 1.29 -64.55 39.05
CA GLU A 5 0.59 -63.28 38.74
C GLU A 5 -0.68 -63.10 39.58
N GLN A 6 -1.41 -64.19 39.86
CA GLN A 6 -2.59 -64.14 40.75
C GLN A 6 -2.21 -63.76 42.18
N ALA A 7 -1.16 -64.37 42.74
CA ALA A 7 -0.65 -64.01 44.06
C ALA A 7 -0.01 -62.60 44.16
N ALA A 8 0.32 -61.98 43.01
CA ALA A 8 0.80 -60.61 42.96
C ALA A 8 -0.36 -59.61 42.83
N ALA A 9 -1.48 -60.01 42.23
CA ALA A 9 -2.71 -59.21 42.17
C ALA A 9 -3.38 -59.14 43.55
N GLU A 10 -3.48 -60.26 44.26
CA GLU A 10 -4.02 -60.31 45.63
C GLU A 10 -3.23 -59.40 46.60
N VAL A 11 -1.89 -59.43 46.53
CA VAL A 11 -1.02 -58.55 47.34
C VAL A 11 -1.16 -57.07 46.96
N PHE A 12 -1.59 -56.76 45.74
CA PHE A 12 -1.85 -55.39 45.30
C PHE A 12 -3.24 -54.90 45.74
N ASP A 13 -4.23 -55.79 45.74
CA ASP A 13 -5.59 -55.50 46.21
C ASP A 13 -5.67 -55.44 47.75
N GLU A 14 -4.71 -56.05 48.46
CA GLU A 14 -4.48 -55.92 49.91
C GLU A 14 -3.85 -54.58 50.32
N ILE A 15 -3.47 -53.71 49.38
CA ILE A 15 -2.89 -52.40 49.71
C ILE A 15 -4.01 -51.47 50.16
N ASP A 16 -3.80 -50.81 51.29
CA ASP A 16 -4.77 -49.86 51.86
C ASP A 16 -5.04 -48.70 50.90
N PHE A 17 -6.32 -48.35 50.75
CA PHE A 17 -6.80 -47.32 49.83
C PHE A 17 -6.24 -45.92 50.16
N THR A 18 -5.84 -45.70 51.42
CA THR A 18 -5.17 -44.48 51.89
C THR A 18 -3.87 -44.18 51.13
N TYR A 19 -3.18 -45.20 50.61
CA TYR A 19 -1.97 -45.03 49.77
C TYR A 19 -2.24 -44.43 48.38
N PHE A 20 -3.49 -44.42 47.92
CA PHE A 20 -3.88 -43.90 46.59
C PHE A 20 -4.44 -42.48 46.65
N ILE A 21 -4.47 -41.84 47.82
CA ILE A 21 -4.97 -40.47 47.98
C ILE A 21 -3.98 -39.48 47.33
N GLU A 22 -4.43 -38.76 46.31
CA GLU A 22 -3.63 -37.73 45.65
C GLU A 22 -3.52 -36.46 46.52
N GLY A 23 -2.32 -36.21 47.06
CA GLY A 23 -1.94 -34.95 47.72
C GLY A 23 -1.40 -35.12 49.14
N ASN A 24 -0.22 -34.53 49.40
CA ASN A 24 0.52 -34.39 50.68
C ASN A 24 0.37 -35.55 51.71
N PHE A 25 0.20 -36.78 51.23
CA PHE A 25 0.11 -37.97 52.07
C PHE A 25 1.50 -38.35 52.56
N ASP A 26 1.72 -38.25 53.87
CA ASP A 26 2.93 -38.72 54.51
C ASP A 26 2.76 -40.18 54.93
N ALA A 27 3.15 -41.07 54.02
CA ALA A 27 3.16 -42.52 54.24
C ALA A 27 3.98 -42.92 55.47
N THR A 28 5.00 -42.14 55.84
CA THR A 28 5.83 -42.44 57.01
C THR A 28 5.10 -42.10 58.31
N ALA A 29 4.40 -40.96 58.35
CA ALA A 29 3.59 -40.58 59.50
C ALA A 29 2.39 -41.52 59.70
N TYR A 30 1.76 -41.99 58.62
CA TYR A 30 0.63 -42.92 58.67
C TYR A 30 1.00 -44.27 59.29
N GLU A 31 2.10 -44.88 58.83
CA GLU A 31 2.58 -46.15 59.40
C GLU A 31 3.11 -45.97 60.83
N LEU A 32 3.78 -44.86 61.15
CA LEU A 32 4.21 -44.58 62.53
C LEU A 32 3.03 -44.37 63.49
N GLN A 33 1.94 -43.74 63.02
CA GLN A 33 0.74 -43.54 63.84
C GLN A 33 0.00 -44.85 64.12
N LYS A 34 -0.01 -45.79 63.18
CA LYS A 34 -0.50 -47.17 63.36
C LYS A 34 0.29 -47.94 64.43
N MET A 35 1.58 -47.65 64.54
CA MET A 35 2.50 -48.27 65.51
C MET A 35 2.44 -47.66 66.93
N LEU A 36 1.74 -46.53 67.13
CA LEU A 36 1.65 -45.87 68.44
C LEU A 36 0.49 -46.40 69.32
N GLY A 37 -0.41 -47.23 68.76
CA GLY A 37 -1.67 -47.63 69.41
C GLY A 37 -1.69 -48.94 70.19
N ASP A 38 -0.76 -49.88 69.92
CA ASP A 38 -0.72 -51.22 70.52
C ASP A 38 0.65 -51.51 71.18
N GLU A 39 0.70 -52.39 72.18
CA GLU A 39 1.95 -52.92 72.74
C GLU A 39 2.61 -53.87 71.73
N PHE A 40 3.39 -53.32 70.80
CA PHE A 40 4.01 -54.11 69.73
C PHE A 40 5.20 -54.96 70.22
N GLU A 41 5.15 -56.26 69.95
CA GLU A 41 6.31 -57.15 70.05
C GLU A 41 7.21 -57.01 68.79
N LEU A 42 8.52 -57.24 68.94
CA LEU A 42 9.51 -57.18 67.85
C LEU A 42 9.11 -58.02 66.62
N ASP A 43 8.46 -59.16 66.85
CA ASP A 43 8.01 -60.08 65.81
C ASP A 43 6.89 -59.50 64.93
N GLU A 44 6.07 -58.59 65.46
CA GLU A 44 4.98 -57.95 64.70
C GLU A 44 5.52 -56.86 63.78
N ILE A 45 6.55 -56.13 64.22
CA ILE A 45 7.28 -55.14 63.42
C ILE A 45 7.96 -55.82 62.22
N GLU A 46 8.59 -56.98 62.45
CA GLU A 46 9.23 -57.72 61.35
C GLU A 46 8.21 -58.25 60.33
N ARG A 47 7.02 -58.66 60.77
CA ARG A 47 5.92 -59.08 59.89
C ARG A 47 5.40 -57.93 59.04
N GLU A 48 5.11 -56.76 59.61
CA GLU A 48 4.65 -55.59 58.85
C GLU A 48 5.74 -55.11 57.87
N ARG A 49 7.01 -55.09 58.29
CA ARG A 49 8.14 -54.78 57.39
C ARG A 49 8.20 -55.74 56.19
N PHE A 50 7.98 -57.03 56.43
CA PHE A 50 8.03 -58.04 55.36
C PHE A 50 6.84 -57.89 54.40
N LYS A 51 5.64 -57.57 54.91
CA LYS A 51 4.46 -57.26 54.10
C LYS A 51 4.67 -56.03 53.21
N LEU A 52 5.10 -54.90 53.79
CA LEU A 52 5.40 -53.66 53.06
C LEU A 52 6.47 -53.87 51.98
N LYS A 53 7.53 -54.62 52.29
CA LYS A 53 8.59 -54.95 51.32
C LYS A 53 8.05 -55.79 50.15
N ARG A 54 7.13 -56.72 50.41
CA ARG A 54 6.49 -57.53 49.37
C ARG A 54 5.56 -56.68 48.50
N GLN A 55 4.75 -55.82 49.10
CA GLN A 55 3.89 -54.87 48.39
C GLN A 55 4.70 -53.91 47.50
N LEU A 56 5.78 -53.33 48.04
CA LEU A 56 6.68 -52.45 47.27
C LEU A 56 7.30 -53.15 46.06
N GLN A 57 7.74 -54.40 46.20
CA GLN A 57 8.28 -55.17 45.08
C GLN A 57 7.24 -55.42 43.98
N VAL A 58 6.00 -55.70 44.34
CA VAL A 58 4.90 -55.90 43.39
C VAL A 58 4.54 -54.58 42.69
N VAL A 59 4.38 -53.49 43.43
CA VAL A 59 4.08 -52.16 42.88
C VAL A 59 5.20 -51.70 41.95
N SER A 60 6.47 -51.82 42.39
CA SER A 60 7.62 -51.43 41.58
C SER A 60 7.70 -52.22 40.26
N LYS A 61 7.46 -53.53 40.28
CA LYS A 61 7.39 -54.35 39.07
C LYS A 61 6.24 -53.92 38.15
N LYS A 62 5.05 -53.65 38.70
CA LYS A 62 3.86 -53.25 37.93
C LYS A 62 4.03 -51.85 37.31
N VAL A 63 4.58 -50.90 38.06
CA VAL A 63 4.95 -49.56 37.56
C VAL A 63 6.01 -49.66 36.48
N THR A 64 7.06 -50.47 36.68
CA THR A 64 8.11 -50.67 35.67
C THR A 64 7.55 -51.30 34.40
N ALA A 65 6.64 -52.27 34.51
CA ALA A 65 5.94 -52.88 33.38
C ALA A 65 5.02 -51.88 32.65
N LEU A 66 4.33 -51.00 33.38
CA LEU A 66 3.51 -49.92 32.79
C LEU A 66 4.38 -48.88 32.07
N ILE A 67 5.49 -48.46 32.68
CA ILE A 67 6.44 -47.52 32.07
C ILE A 67 7.05 -48.12 30.80
N THR A 68 7.48 -49.38 30.84
CA THR A 68 8.04 -50.05 29.65
C THR A 68 7.01 -50.28 28.55
N LYS A 69 5.74 -50.53 28.90
CA LYS A 69 4.65 -50.61 27.93
C LYS A 69 4.34 -49.25 27.30
N ASN A 70 4.38 -48.18 28.10
CA ASN A 70 4.01 -46.84 27.64
C ASN A 70 5.17 -46.05 27.03
N SER A 71 6.43 -46.44 27.28
CA SER A 71 7.63 -45.76 26.76
C SER A 71 7.71 -45.81 25.24
N ALA A 72 7.30 -46.90 24.62
CA ALA A 72 7.24 -47.03 23.16
C ALA A 72 6.19 -46.09 22.54
N ALA A 73 5.02 -45.97 23.18
CA ALA A 73 3.96 -45.05 22.75
C ALA A 73 4.39 -43.59 22.92
N PHE A 74 5.02 -43.26 24.06
CA PHE A 74 5.57 -41.94 24.34
C PHE A 74 6.68 -41.58 23.34
N ALA A 75 7.61 -42.48 23.04
CA ALA A 75 8.66 -42.26 22.05
C ALA A 75 8.09 -41.95 20.65
N LYS A 76 7.03 -42.66 20.24
CA LYS A 76 6.32 -42.39 18.98
C LYS A 76 5.66 -41.01 18.97
N GLN A 77 5.03 -40.61 20.08
CA GLN A 77 4.42 -39.28 20.20
C GLN A 77 5.48 -38.17 20.16
N VAL A 78 6.63 -38.37 20.81
CA VAL A 78 7.74 -37.41 20.77
C VAL A 78 8.29 -37.25 19.35
N GLN A 79 8.42 -38.35 18.60
CA GLN A 79 8.83 -38.28 17.19
C GLN A 79 7.81 -37.55 16.32
N GLN A 80 6.51 -37.81 16.51
CA GLN A 80 5.45 -37.09 15.79
C GLN A 80 5.47 -35.59 16.12
N TYR A 81 5.67 -35.24 17.38
CA TYR A 81 5.80 -33.86 17.80
C TYR A 81 6.99 -33.16 17.13
N ALA A 82 8.15 -33.83 17.05
CA ALA A 82 9.32 -33.28 16.38
C ALA A 82 9.07 -33.00 14.89
N ILE A 83 8.38 -33.90 14.18
CA ILE A 83 8.03 -33.71 12.77
C ILE A 83 7.10 -32.50 12.61
N VAL A 84 6.05 -32.41 13.43
CA VAL A 84 5.11 -31.28 13.39
C VAL A 84 5.81 -29.97 13.71
N GLN A 85 6.73 -29.96 14.67
CA GLN A 85 7.53 -28.78 15.00
C GLN A 85 8.40 -28.33 13.83
N GLU A 86 9.02 -29.28 13.11
CA GLU A 86 9.83 -28.98 11.93
C GLU A 86 8.97 -28.43 10.77
N GLU A 87 7.83 -29.04 10.48
CA GLU A 87 6.90 -28.56 9.45
C GLU A 87 6.32 -27.18 9.79
N ALA A 88 5.98 -26.93 11.06
CA ALA A 88 5.55 -25.62 11.53
C ALA A 88 6.66 -24.58 11.37
N GLY A 89 7.91 -24.94 11.67
CA GLY A 89 9.08 -24.08 11.43
C GLY A 89 9.20 -23.68 9.96
N LYS A 90 9.14 -24.66 9.05
CA LYS A 90 9.18 -24.43 7.59
C LYS A 90 8.04 -23.53 7.11
N MET A 91 6.83 -23.72 7.65
CA MET A 91 5.68 -22.86 7.33
C MET A 91 5.92 -21.42 7.78
N VAL A 92 6.46 -21.20 8.98
CA VAL A 92 6.75 -19.86 9.49
C VAL A 92 7.82 -19.18 8.64
N GLU A 93 8.87 -19.88 8.23
CA GLU A 93 9.89 -19.35 7.32
C GLU A 93 9.29 -18.96 5.97
N LEU A 94 8.46 -19.82 5.36
CA LEU A 94 7.76 -19.53 4.11
C LEU A 94 6.84 -18.31 4.23
N ILE A 95 6.02 -18.24 5.27
CA ILE A 95 5.11 -17.11 5.49
C ILE A 95 5.88 -15.82 5.70
N SER A 96 7.00 -15.87 6.43
CA SER A 96 7.87 -14.71 6.66
C SER A 96 8.50 -14.23 5.35
N GLY A 97 9.03 -15.14 4.54
CA GLY A 97 9.58 -14.82 3.22
C GLY A 97 8.53 -14.22 2.26
N ILE A 98 7.31 -14.76 2.24
CA ILE A 98 6.20 -14.20 1.45
C ILE A 98 5.84 -12.80 1.96
N ARG A 99 5.76 -12.60 3.27
CA ARG A 99 5.40 -11.30 3.86
C ARG A 99 6.46 -10.24 3.58
N GLU A 100 7.75 -10.60 3.65
CA GLU A 100 8.84 -9.71 3.27
C GLU A 100 8.82 -9.36 1.78
N GLY A 101 8.63 -10.37 0.91
CA GLY A 101 8.50 -10.16 -0.53
C GLY A 101 7.33 -9.26 -0.90
N LEU A 102 6.17 -9.47 -0.25
CA LEU A 102 4.98 -8.66 -0.44
C LEU A 102 5.19 -7.23 0.05
N SER A 103 5.80 -7.05 1.23
CA SER A 103 6.14 -5.73 1.78
C SER A 103 7.07 -4.95 0.84
N LYS A 104 8.09 -5.63 0.28
CA LYS A 104 8.99 -5.04 -0.70
C LYS A 104 8.25 -4.63 -1.97
N SER A 105 7.48 -5.53 -2.57
CA SER A 105 6.70 -5.23 -3.77
C SER A 105 5.70 -4.08 -3.55
N GLN A 106 5.05 -4.04 -2.38
CA GLN A 106 4.16 -2.94 -2.02
C GLN A 106 4.90 -1.60 -1.95
N SER A 107 6.11 -1.57 -1.39
CA SER A 107 6.92 -0.35 -1.32
C SER A 107 7.36 0.13 -2.70
N GLU A 108 7.72 -0.80 -3.59
CA GLU A 108 8.08 -0.51 -4.99
C GLU A 108 6.87 0.03 -5.77
N CYS A 109 5.71 -0.61 -5.66
CA CYS A 109 4.47 -0.14 -6.27
C CYS A 109 4.08 1.26 -5.77
N ARG A 110 4.19 1.53 -4.47
CA ARG A 110 3.90 2.85 -3.89
C ARG A 110 4.84 3.92 -4.46
N THR A 111 6.12 3.60 -4.59
CA THR A 111 7.11 4.50 -5.17
C THR A 111 6.83 4.74 -6.65
N ALA A 112 6.54 3.69 -7.42
CA ALA A 112 6.18 3.80 -8.83
C ALA A 112 4.91 4.66 -9.04
N LEU A 113 3.87 4.46 -8.22
CA LEU A 113 2.65 5.29 -8.26
C LEU A 113 2.95 6.76 -7.97
N SER A 114 3.82 7.05 -7.00
CA SER A 114 4.26 8.43 -6.71
C SER A 114 4.99 9.05 -7.90
N ILE A 115 5.87 8.30 -8.57
CA ILE A 115 6.58 8.75 -9.78
C ILE A 115 5.57 9.05 -10.90
N VAL A 116 4.61 8.16 -11.14
CA VAL A 116 3.57 8.36 -12.17
C VAL A 116 2.69 9.57 -11.87
N ALA A 117 2.30 9.76 -10.61
CA ALA A 117 1.53 10.94 -10.19
C ALA A 117 2.32 12.23 -10.45
N ASN A 118 3.61 12.24 -10.13
CA ASN A 118 4.50 13.37 -10.41
C ASN A 118 4.70 13.61 -11.91
N ASP A 119 4.85 12.56 -12.73
CA ASP A 119 4.94 12.72 -14.19
C ASP A 119 3.64 13.29 -14.79
N ARG A 120 2.48 12.83 -14.33
CA ARG A 120 1.17 13.41 -14.72
C ARG A 120 1.10 14.90 -14.35
N LYS A 121 1.47 15.26 -13.12
CA LYS A 121 1.54 16.66 -12.68
C LYS A 121 2.50 17.47 -13.55
N ARG A 122 3.67 16.92 -13.87
CA ARG A 122 4.66 17.56 -14.74
C ARG A 122 4.16 17.73 -16.17
N LYS A 123 3.41 16.77 -16.73
CA LYS A 123 2.79 16.88 -18.05
C LYS A 123 1.73 17.99 -18.07
N MET A 124 0.86 18.03 -17.06
CA MET A 124 -0.15 19.07 -16.91
C MET A 124 0.48 20.46 -16.79
N LEU A 125 1.51 20.61 -15.94
CA LEU A 125 2.24 21.88 -15.80
C LEU A 125 2.95 22.30 -17.10
N ARG A 126 3.48 21.35 -17.88
CA ARG A 126 4.08 21.64 -19.19
C ARG A 126 3.02 22.10 -20.20
N GLN A 127 1.85 21.47 -20.22
CA GLN A 127 0.72 21.90 -21.04
C GLN A 127 0.23 23.30 -20.64
N LEU A 128 0.09 23.56 -19.34
CA LEU A 128 -0.27 24.88 -18.81
C LEU A 128 0.79 25.94 -19.18
N LYS A 129 2.08 25.63 -19.04
CA LYS A 129 3.15 26.53 -19.45
C LYS A 129 3.09 26.82 -20.95
N SER A 130 2.86 25.81 -21.78
CA SER A 130 2.77 25.98 -23.24
C SER A 130 1.58 26.84 -23.63
N THR A 131 0.40 26.61 -23.03
CA THR A 131 -0.79 27.44 -23.27
C THR A 131 -0.59 28.87 -22.81
N LEU A 132 0.01 29.08 -21.63
CA LEU A 132 0.29 30.42 -21.10
C LEU A 132 1.35 31.18 -21.94
N PHE A 133 2.37 30.48 -22.44
CA PHE A 133 3.35 31.09 -23.35
C PHE A 133 2.68 31.54 -24.65
N LYS A 134 1.81 30.71 -25.23
CA LYS A 134 1.05 31.06 -26.43
C LYS A 134 0.08 32.21 -26.20
N LEU A 135 -0.53 32.29 -25.02
CA LEU A 135 -1.37 33.43 -24.63
C LEU A 135 -0.53 34.71 -24.55
N LYS A 136 0.65 34.65 -23.91
CA LYS A 136 1.58 35.78 -23.85
C LYS A 136 1.98 36.25 -25.26
N THR A 137 2.34 35.33 -26.15
CA THR A 137 2.68 35.72 -27.54
C THR A 137 1.50 36.35 -28.26
N LEU A 138 0.26 35.92 -27.97
CA LEU A 138 -0.95 36.51 -28.55
C LEU A 138 -1.18 37.95 -28.04
N TYR A 139 -0.98 38.20 -26.75
CA TYR A 139 -1.01 39.57 -26.20
C TYR A 139 0.09 40.46 -26.79
N GLU A 140 1.31 39.94 -26.98
CA GLU A 140 2.40 40.68 -27.62
C GLU A 140 2.06 41.00 -29.09
N THR A 141 1.41 40.09 -29.82
CA THR A 141 0.91 40.38 -31.17
C THR A 141 -0.20 41.44 -31.18
N GLU A 142 -1.07 41.49 -30.17
CA GLU A 142 -2.10 42.54 -30.05
C GLU A 142 -1.45 43.92 -29.82
N PHE A 143 -0.37 43.99 -29.05
CA PHE A 143 0.37 45.24 -28.85
C PHE A 143 1.06 45.68 -30.14
N ARG A 144 1.78 44.76 -30.81
CA ARG A 144 2.46 45.03 -32.07
C ARG A 144 1.48 45.43 -33.19
N LEU A 145 0.26 44.91 -33.14
CA LEU A 145 -0.81 45.33 -34.04
C LEU A 145 -1.16 46.81 -33.86
N LYS A 146 -1.25 47.28 -32.62
CA LYS A 146 -1.53 48.70 -32.33
C LYS A 146 -0.39 49.60 -32.79
N GLU A 147 0.86 49.15 -32.69
CA GLU A 147 2.03 49.86 -33.21
C GLU A 147 1.97 49.97 -34.74
N LEU A 148 1.68 48.88 -35.46
CA LEU A 148 1.57 48.90 -36.93
C LEU A 148 0.43 49.78 -37.46
N ILE A 149 -0.69 49.86 -36.73
CA ILE A 149 -1.78 50.80 -37.03
C ILE A 149 -1.30 52.25 -36.89
N GLN A 150 -0.47 52.56 -35.88
CA GLN A 150 0.09 53.89 -35.69
C GLN A 150 1.15 54.26 -36.74
N GLU A 151 1.92 53.27 -37.21
CA GLU A 151 2.92 53.43 -38.28
C GLU A 151 2.28 53.56 -39.68
N GLY A 152 1.00 53.20 -39.85
CA GLY A 152 0.27 53.31 -41.11
C GLY A 152 0.49 52.15 -42.08
N ASP A 153 1.08 51.05 -41.61
CA ASP A 153 1.18 49.79 -42.37
C ASP A 153 -0.08 48.93 -42.16
N PHE A 154 -1.17 49.37 -42.78
CA PHE A 154 -2.46 48.69 -42.76
C PHE A 154 -2.44 47.27 -43.34
N PRO A 155 -1.78 46.96 -44.48
CA PRO A 155 -1.78 45.59 -45.02
C PRO A 155 -1.02 44.61 -44.12
N GLY A 156 0.10 45.01 -43.51
CA GLY A 156 0.81 44.19 -42.52
C GLY A 156 0.00 43.94 -41.25
N ALA A 157 -0.74 44.96 -40.77
CA ALA A 157 -1.60 44.85 -39.60
C ALA A 157 -2.80 43.92 -39.84
N ILE A 158 -3.41 43.94 -41.03
CA ILE A 158 -4.54 43.05 -41.38
C ILE A 158 -4.07 41.59 -41.45
N GLN A 159 -2.91 41.32 -42.05
CA GLN A 159 -2.36 39.95 -42.09
C GLN A 159 -2.10 39.40 -40.69
N LEU A 160 -1.45 40.19 -39.83
CA LEU A 160 -1.21 39.81 -38.44
C LEU A 160 -2.50 39.65 -37.63
N CYS A 161 -3.54 40.44 -37.88
CA CYS A 161 -4.87 40.25 -37.31
C CYS A 161 -5.47 38.90 -37.68
N VAL A 162 -5.43 38.55 -38.96
CA VAL A 162 -6.03 37.30 -39.48
C VAL A 162 -5.28 36.09 -38.93
N GLU A 163 -3.94 36.14 -38.89
CA GLU A 163 -3.10 35.11 -38.30
C GLU A 163 -3.34 34.96 -36.79
N ALA A 164 -3.41 36.07 -36.05
CA ALA A 164 -3.72 36.08 -34.62
C ALA A 164 -5.13 35.53 -34.34
N LYS A 165 -6.13 35.86 -35.16
CA LYS A 165 -7.49 35.32 -35.07
C LYS A 165 -7.53 33.82 -35.33
N ASN A 166 -6.83 33.34 -36.35
CA ASN A 166 -6.75 31.91 -36.65
C ASN A 166 -6.01 31.14 -35.54
N ALA A 167 -4.96 31.72 -34.95
CA ALA A 167 -4.28 31.15 -33.79
C ALA A 167 -5.16 31.17 -32.53
N ALA A 168 -5.98 32.22 -32.33
CA ALA A 168 -6.90 32.35 -31.21
C ALA A 168 -8.06 31.33 -31.25
N ARG A 169 -8.56 31.01 -32.46
CA ARG A 169 -9.63 30.01 -32.68
C ARG A 169 -9.31 28.63 -32.09
N VAL A 170 -8.04 28.22 -32.12
CA VAL A 170 -7.58 26.93 -31.56
C VAL A 170 -7.75 26.88 -30.02
N TYR A 171 -7.94 28.02 -29.36
CA TYR A 171 -8.01 28.14 -27.90
C TYR A 171 -9.32 28.75 -27.39
N GLU A 172 -10.40 28.70 -28.17
CA GLU A 172 -11.73 29.23 -27.83
C GLU A 172 -12.32 28.69 -26.50
N ASN A 173 -11.79 27.58 -25.98
CA ASN A 173 -12.19 27.00 -24.70
C ASN A 173 -11.84 27.87 -23.47
N TYR A 174 -10.98 28.89 -23.62
CA TYR A 174 -10.62 29.80 -22.53
C TYR A 174 -11.38 31.13 -22.65
N SER A 175 -12.07 31.53 -21.58
CA SER A 175 -12.84 32.78 -21.54
C SER A 175 -12.01 34.02 -21.87
N CYS A 176 -10.77 34.08 -21.39
CA CYS A 176 -9.85 35.19 -21.67
C CYS A 176 -9.50 35.33 -23.16
N ILE A 177 -9.50 34.21 -23.91
CA ILE A 177 -9.19 34.20 -25.34
C ILE A 177 -10.41 34.61 -26.16
N ARG A 178 -11.62 34.33 -25.66
CA ARG A 178 -12.85 34.85 -26.27
C ARG A 178 -12.93 36.38 -26.18
N ASP A 179 -12.57 36.96 -25.03
CA ASP A 179 -12.55 38.41 -24.86
C ASP A 179 -11.45 39.07 -25.72
N LEU A 180 -10.29 38.41 -25.84
CA LEU A 180 -9.20 38.84 -26.71
C LEU A 180 -9.55 38.75 -28.20
N THR A 181 -10.23 37.67 -28.61
CA THR A 181 -10.73 37.51 -29.98
C THR A 181 -11.79 38.56 -30.29
N ALA A 182 -12.69 38.87 -29.34
CA ALA A 182 -13.66 39.94 -29.49
C ALA A 182 -12.99 41.31 -29.61
N ASN A 183 -11.93 41.57 -28.86
CA ASN A 183 -11.13 42.79 -29.00
C ASN A 183 -10.41 42.86 -30.35
N LEU A 184 -9.83 41.76 -30.84
CA LEU A 184 -9.20 41.70 -32.16
C LEU A 184 -10.21 41.91 -33.30
N CYS A 185 -11.43 41.38 -33.18
CA CYS A 185 -12.51 41.67 -34.13
C CYS A 185 -12.90 43.16 -34.11
N ARG A 186 -13.03 43.77 -32.93
CA ARG A 186 -13.28 45.22 -32.80
C ARG A 186 -12.15 46.06 -33.39
N THR A 187 -10.88 45.66 -33.22
CA THR A 187 -9.76 46.37 -33.83
C THR A 187 -9.78 46.24 -35.35
N LEU A 188 -10.22 45.10 -35.89
CA LEU A 188 -10.38 44.92 -37.34
C LEU A 188 -11.52 45.81 -37.89
N GLU A 189 -12.65 45.89 -37.19
CA GLU A 189 -13.73 46.83 -37.52
C GLU A 189 -13.25 48.30 -37.44
N SER A 190 -12.46 48.63 -36.41
CA SER A 190 -11.86 49.96 -36.26
C SER A 190 -10.77 50.27 -37.31
N MET A 191 -10.11 49.25 -37.87
CA MET A 191 -9.16 49.44 -38.97
C MET A 191 -9.84 49.94 -40.22
N GLU A 192 -11.07 49.51 -40.52
CA GLU A 192 -11.83 50.04 -41.66
C GLU A 192 -12.01 51.56 -41.52
N SER A 193 -12.42 52.02 -40.33
CA SER A 193 -12.53 53.46 -40.03
C SER A 193 -11.18 54.19 -40.08
N HIS A 194 -10.08 53.56 -39.64
CA HIS A 194 -8.75 54.17 -39.71
C HIS A 194 -8.22 54.27 -41.15
N ILE A 195 -8.59 53.33 -42.02
CA ILE A 195 -8.28 53.37 -43.44
C ILE A 195 -9.11 54.49 -44.11
N ASP A 196 -10.39 54.63 -43.78
CA ASP A 196 -11.24 55.74 -44.25
C ASP A 196 -10.70 57.11 -43.80
N ASP A 197 -10.27 57.23 -42.53
CA ASP A 197 -9.63 58.44 -42.00
C ASP A 197 -8.28 58.73 -42.67
N ALA A 198 -7.49 57.69 -42.98
CA ALA A 198 -6.23 57.83 -43.71
C ALA A 198 -6.45 58.26 -45.17
N LEU A 199 -7.50 57.77 -45.83
CA LEU A 199 -7.95 58.26 -47.14
C LEU A 199 -8.38 59.72 -47.07
N ALA A 200 -9.18 60.10 -46.07
CA ALA A 200 -9.59 61.48 -45.86
C ALA A 200 -8.36 62.39 -45.63
N GLY A 201 -7.35 61.92 -44.89
CA GLY A 201 -6.07 62.61 -44.72
C GLY A 201 -5.24 62.74 -45.99
N LEU A 202 -5.28 61.74 -46.89
CA LEU A 202 -4.61 61.79 -48.19
C LEU A 202 -5.19 62.85 -49.14
N THR A 203 -6.45 63.27 -48.93
CA THR A 203 -7.04 64.39 -49.69
C THR A 203 -6.39 65.75 -49.35
N VAL A 204 -5.65 65.83 -48.24
CA VAL A 204 -4.96 67.04 -47.77
C VAL A 204 -3.47 67.04 -48.13
N VAL A 205 -2.79 65.88 -48.07
CA VAL A 205 -1.38 65.71 -48.49
C VAL A 205 -1.26 64.41 -49.28
N PHE A 206 -1.13 64.51 -50.61
CA PHE A 206 -1.06 63.35 -51.49
C PHE A 206 0.33 62.71 -51.44
N ASP A 207 0.40 61.48 -50.93
CA ASP A 207 1.60 60.64 -50.94
C ASP A 207 1.32 59.31 -51.64
N ILE A 208 2.04 59.05 -52.74
CA ILE A 208 1.88 57.88 -53.61
C ILE A 208 2.11 56.58 -52.83
N ASN A 209 2.99 56.59 -51.82
CA ASN A 209 3.32 55.39 -51.05
C ASN A 209 2.23 55.04 -50.03
N ARG A 210 1.57 56.05 -49.45
CA ARG A 210 0.46 55.83 -48.52
C ARG A 210 -0.80 55.40 -49.26
N TYR A 211 -1.01 55.90 -50.48
CA TYR A 211 -2.11 55.47 -51.34
C TYR A 211 -1.97 54.00 -51.77
N SER A 212 -0.76 53.52 -52.10
CA SER A 212 -0.55 52.12 -52.47
C SER A 212 -0.72 51.14 -51.30
N LEU A 213 -0.34 51.55 -50.09
CA LEU A 213 -0.59 50.78 -48.85
C LEU A 213 -2.07 50.71 -48.50
N VAL A 214 -2.80 51.82 -48.68
CA VAL A 214 -4.25 51.87 -48.46
C VAL A 214 -5.00 51.07 -49.52
N TYR A 215 -4.64 51.21 -50.80
CA TYR A 215 -5.24 50.44 -51.89
C TYR A 215 -5.01 48.93 -51.72
N SER A 216 -3.79 48.52 -51.32
CA SER A 216 -3.51 47.11 -51.02
C SER A 216 -4.27 46.62 -49.79
N ALA A 217 -4.44 47.43 -48.74
CA ALA A 217 -5.29 47.10 -47.59
C ALA A 217 -6.77 46.90 -47.98
N TYR A 218 -7.34 47.76 -48.83
CA TYR A 218 -8.70 47.58 -49.38
C TYR A 218 -8.84 46.31 -50.21
N LEU A 219 -7.81 46.01 -51.01
CA LEU A 219 -7.77 44.80 -51.84
C LEU A 219 -7.67 43.53 -50.98
N MET A 220 -7.03 43.61 -49.81
CA MET A 220 -6.97 42.51 -48.82
C MET A 220 -8.24 42.39 -47.95
N LEU A 221 -9.02 43.46 -47.80
CA LEU A 221 -10.31 43.48 -47.11
C LEU A 221 -11.50 43.04 -47.99
N ASP A 222 -11.25 42.74 -49.27
CA ASP A 222 -12.22 42.24 -50.26
C ASP A 222 -13.45 43.15 -50.44
N LYS A 223 -13.25 44.47 -50.34
CA LYS A 223 -14.26 45.50 -50.66
C LYS A 223 -13.82 46.33 -51.86
N VAL A 224 -13.57 45.66 -52.99
CA VAL A 224 -13.56 46.33 -54.31
C VAL A 224 -14.85 45.95 -55.02
N GLU A 225 -15.89 46.77 -54.84
CA GLU A 225 -16.89 47.01 -55.90
C GLU A 225 -16.53 48.31 -56.62
#